data_AF-A0A1B0CYB9-F1
#
_entry.id   AF-A0A1B0CYB9-F1
#
_cell.length_a   1.000
_cell.length_b   1.000
_cell.length_c   1.000
_cell.angle_alpha   90.00
_cell.angle_beta   90.00
_cell.angle_gamma   90.00
#
_symmetry.space_group_name_H-M   'P 1'
#
loop_
_entity.id
_entity.type
_entity.pdbx_description
1 polymer ?
#
loop_
_entity_poly.entity_id
_entity_poly.type
_entity_poly.pdbx_seq_one_letter_code
_entity_poly.pdbx_strand_id
1 'polypeptide(L)'
;MATTFSGQLACPVEFGQIFVISGKSLCTADRINVNLAADKFHGIIPFHLSIRFGEHVVVRNNKTGPNFIYEQEERSPGFNGMMNPFVPGEEFKIYIFVGTDRFHIGLDNQAFGEFMFRA
;
A
#
# COMPACT_ATOMS: atom_id res chain seq x y z
N MET A 1 11.99 -9.74 14.51
CA MET A 1 12.77 -8.86 13.62
C MET A 1 11.81 -8.32 12.59
N ALA A 2 11.72 -7.01 12.40
CA ALA A 2 10.90 -6.46 11.32
C ALA A 2 11.59 -6.80 10.00
N THR A 3 10.93 -7.57 9.14
CA THR A 3 11.49 -7.95 7.84
C THR A 3 11.18 -6.84 6.85
N THR A 4 12.22 -6.19 6.33
CA THR A 4 12.10 -5.28 5.19
C THR A 4 12.49 -6.04 3.94
N PHE A 5 11.70 -5.90 2.87
CA PHE A 5 12.03 -6.38 1.54
C PHE A 5 12.11 -5.18 0.59
N SER A 6 13.12 -5.15 -0.27
CA SER A 6 13.21 -4.21 -1.39
C SER A 6 13.78 -4.95 -2.59
N GLY A 7 13.22 -4.69 -3.77
CA GLY A 7 13.60 -5.33 -5.02
C GLY A 7 13.29 -4.43 -6.19
N GLN A 8 14.09 -4.56 -7.25
CA GLN A 8 13.82 -3.88 -8.52
C GLN A 8 12.80 -4.69 -9.32
N LEU A 9 11.79 -4.02 -9.86
CA LEU A 9 10.82 -4.67 -10.74
C LEU A 9 11.52 -5.13 -12.04
N ALA A 10 11.20 -6.35 -12.48
CA ALA A 10 11.80 -6.93 -13.67
C ALA A 10 11.36 -6.23 -14.98
N CYS A 11 10.22 -5.53 -14.93
CA CYS A 11 9.70 -4.73 -16.03
C CYS A 11 9.13 -3.41 -15.49
N PRO A 12 8.94 -2.41 -16.37
CA PRO A 12 8.18 -1.21 -16.03
C PRO A 12 6.75 -1.56 -15.56
N VAL A 13 6.18 -0.65 -14.77
CA VAL A 13 4.80 -0.76 -14.33
C VAL A 13 3.87 -0.36 -15.48
N GLU A 14 2.92 -1.23 -15.83
CA GLU A 14 1.95 -1.01 -16.89
C GLU A 14 0.51 -1.24 -16.40
N PHE A 15 -0.46 -0.62 -17.08
CA PHE A 15 -1.87 -0.83 -16.81
C PHE A 15 -2.25 -2.31 -16.98
N GLY A 16 -3.10 -2.81 -16.09
CA GLY A 16 -3.51 -4.22 -16.09
C GLY A 16 -2.63 -5.12 -15.21
N GLN A 17 -1.48 -4.65 -14.74
CA GLN A 17 -0.63 -5.42 -13.83
C GLN A 17 -1.21 -5.49 -12.41
N ILE A 18 -0.92 -6.58 -11.72
CA ILE A 18 -1.29 -6.80 -10.31
C ILE A 18 -0.04 -7.14 -9.52
N PHE A 19 0.22 -6.38 -8.47
CA PHE A 19 1.17 -6.76 -7.44
C PHE A 19 0.43 -7.53 -6.35
N VAL A 20 0.94 -8.72 -6.02
CA VAL A 20 0.43 -9.53 -4.92
C VAL A 20 1.51 -9.61 -3.85
N ILE A 21 1.20 -9.08 -2.67
CA ILE A 21 2.08 -9.09 -1.51
C ILE A 21 1.43 -9.98 -0.46
N SER A 22 2.10 -11.06 -0.08
CA SER A 22 1.63 -11.95 0.97
C SER A 22 2.71 -12.19 2.01
N GLY A 23 2.31 -12.34 3.26
CA GLY A 23 3.22 -12.67 4.34
C GLY A 23 2.48 -12.88 5.64
N LYS A 24 3.24 -13.03 6.72
CA LYS A 24 2.74 -13.09 8.08
C LYS A 24 3.31 -11.93 8.88
N SER A 25 2.43 -11.15 9.50
CA SER A 25 2.88 -10.05 10.36
C SER A 25 3.39 -10.59 11.70
N LEU A 26 4.20 -9.80 12.42
CA LEU A 26 4.53 -10.12 13.81
C LEU A 26 3.29 -9.88 14.68
N CYS A 27 3.11 -10.66 15.74
CA CYS A 27 2.06 -10.41 16.73
C CYS A 27 2.17 -9.03 17.42
N THR A 28 3.36 -8.43 17.40
CA THR A 28 3.67 -7.10 17.92
C THR A 28 3.79 -6.03 16.82
N ALA A 29 3.36 -6.34 15.59
CA ALA A 29 3.46 -5.39 14.49
C ALA A 29 2.56 -4.16 14.75
N ASP A 30 3.15 -2.97 14.61
CA ASP A 30 2.41 -1.70 14.64
C ASP A 30 1.76 -1.40 13.28
N ARG A 31 2.47 -1.71 12.20
CA ARG A 31 2.02 -1.46 10.83
C ARG A 31 2.64 -2.38 9.79
N ILE A 32 1.98 -2.49 8.65
CA ILE A 32 2.54 -3.01 7.38
C ILE A 32 2.61 -1.84 6.40
N ASN A 33 3.77 -1.63 5.80
CA ASN A 33 3.95 -0.62 4.76
C ASN A 33 4.31 -1.27 3.42
N VAL A 34 3.64 -0.85 2.35
CA VAL A 34 3.96 -1.23 0.98
C VAL A 34 4.19 0.04 0.16
N ASN A 35 5.37 0.12 -0.47
CA ASN A 35 5.74 1.25 -1.32
C ASN A 35 6.01 0.75 -2.75
N LEU A 36 5.42 1.43 -3.73
CA LEU A 36 5.92 1.40 -5.10
C LEU A 36 6.79 2.64 -5.27
N ALA A 37 8.10 2.44 -5.42
CA ALA A 37 9.09 3.52 -5.55
C ALA A 37 9.57 3.62 -7.00
N ALA A 38 9.72 4.84 -7.50
CA ALA A 38 10.24 5.10 -8.85
C ALA A 38 11.78 5.18 -8.89
N ASP A 39 12.44 5.21 -7.72
CA ASP A 39 13.89 5.21 -7.61
C ASP A 39 14.38 4.30 -6.46
N LYS A 40 15.68 3.96 -6.50
CA LYS A 40 16.32 3.08 -5.51
C LYS A 40 16.52 3.73 -4.14
N PHE A 41 16.44 5.05 -4.06
CA PHE A 41 16.63 5.82 -2.83
C PHE A 41 15.30 6.11 -2.13
N HIS A 42 14.18 5.61 -2.68
CA HIS A 42 12.82 5.90 -2.26
C HIS A 42 12.56 7.41 -2.18
N GLY A 43 13.16 8.20 -3.07
CA GLY A 43 12.91 9.64 -3.19
C GLY A 43 11.49 9.90 -3.69
N ILE A 44 11.11 9.21 -4.77
CA ILE A 44 9.80 9.30 -5.39
C ILE A 44 9.01 8.01 -5.11
N ILE A 45 7.88 8.14 -4.43
CA ILE A 45 6.97 7.03 -4.09
C ILE A 45 5.58 7.37 -4.64
N PRO A 46 5.25 6.97 -5.89
CA PRO A 46 3.93 7.20 -6.46
C PRO A 46 2.79 6.55 -5.67
N PHE A 47 3.09 5.49 -4.92
CA PHE A 47 2.11 4.81 -4.08
C PHE A 47 2.70 4.32 -2.77
N HIS A 48 2.10 4.77 -1.67
CA HIS A 48 2.36 4.33 -0.31
C HIS A 48 1.06 3.82 0.31
N LEU A 49 1.10 2.58 0.78
CA LEU A 49 0.04 1.96 1.55
C LEU A 49 0.57 1.66 2.96
N SER A 50 -0.15 2.09 3.99
CA SER A 50 0.19 1.83 5.39
C SER A 50 -1.02 1.30 6.13
N ILE A 51 -0.96 0.03 6.51
CA ILE A 51 -1.97 -0.63 7.32
C ILE A 51 -1.53 -0.50 8.77
N ARG A 52 -2.24 0.31 9.54
CA ARG A 52 -1.89 0.62 10.94
C ARG A 52 -2.84 -0.11 11.86
N PHE A 53 -2.31 -1.06 12.62
CA PHE A 53 -3.14 -1.93 13.45
C PHE A 53 -3.75 -1.18 14.64
N GLY A 54 -2.97 -0.34 15.34
CA GLY A 54 -3.45 0.42 16.50
C GLY A 54 -4.52 1.47 16.18
N GLU A 55 -4.47 2.06 14.98
CA GLU A 55 -5.46 3.04 14.51
C GLU A 55 -6.64 2.38 13.77
N HIS A 56 -6.61 1.07 13.51
CA HIS A 56 -7.57 0.34 12.68
C HIS A 56 -7.83 0.97 11.28
N VAL A 57 -6.81 1.59 10.69
CA VAL A 57 -6.91 2.36 9.44
C VAL A 57 -5.97 1.83 8.37
N VAL A 58 -6.40 1.96 7.12
CA VAL A 58 -5.58 1.74 5.92
C VAL A 58 -5.34 3.09 5.28
N VAL A 59 -4.13 3.59 5.42
CA VAL A 59 -3.69 4.87 4.87
C VAL A 59 -3.15 4.68 3.47
N ARG A 60 -3.60 5.52 2.54
CA ARG A 60 -3.02 5.64 1.19
C ARG A 60 -2.42 7.01 1.02
N ASN A 61 -1.26 7.09 0.39
CA ASN A 61 -0.57 8.35 0.14
C ASN A 61 0.42 8.22 -1.02
N ASN A 62 1.07 9.32 -1.37
CA ASN A 62 2.19 9.40 -2.29
C ASN A 62 3.27 10.34 -1.73
N LYS A 63 4.44 10.28 -2.35
CA LYS A 63 5.59 11.14 -2.10
C LYS A 63 6.22 11.48 -3.43
N THR A 64 5.64 12.43 -4.16
CA THR A 64 6.08 12.81 -5.53
C THR A 64 6.41 14.29 -5.65
N GLY A 65 5.95 15.13 -4.73
CA GLY A 65 6.19 16.57 -4.75
C GLY A 65 7.67 16.99 -4.56
N PRO A 66 7.99 18.28 -4.79
CA PRO A 66 9.35 18.81 -4.88
C PRO A 66 10.17 18.69 -3.59
N ASN A 67 9.50 18.52 -2.46
CA ASN A 67 10.15 18.41 -1.14
C ASN A 67 10.40 16.96 -0.71
N PHE A 68 10.04 15.97 -1.53
CA PHE A 68 10.15 14.54 -1.20
C PHE A 68 9.51 14.18 0.15
N ILE A 69 8.39 14.84 0.49
CA ILE A 69 7.57 14.61 1.68
C ILE A 69 6.24 13.97 1.29
N TYR A 70 5.68 13.16 2.20
CA TYR A 70 4.35 12.60 2.00
C TYR A 70 3.31 13.71 1.92
N GLU A 71 2.35 13.55 1.01
CA GLU A 71 1.25 14.50 0.84
C GLU A 71 0.11 14.21 1.81
N GLN A 72 -1.09 14.72 1.52
CA GLN A 72 -2.26 14.49 2.34
C GLN A 72 -2.67 13.00 2.30
N GLU A 73 -2.73 12.41 3.49
CA GLU A 73 -3.14 11.02 3.69
C GLU A 73 -4.62 10.81 3.38
N GLU A 74 -4.92 9.76 2.61
CA GLU A 74 -6.28 9.23 2.45
C GLU A 74 -6.53 8.14 3.49
N ARG A 75 -7.33 8.50 4.49
CA ARG A 75 -7.69 7.65 5.64
C ARG A 75 -9.15 7.17 5.61
N SER A 76 -9.88 7.46 4.54
CA SER A 76 -11.28 7.07 4.43
C SER A 76 -11.43 5.56 4.60
N PRO A 77 -12.54 5.09 5.21
CA PRO A 77 -12.92 3.69 5.14
C PRO A 77 -12.88 3.17 3.71
N GLY A 78 -12.60 1.88 3.57
CA GLY A 78 -12.79 1.18 2.32
C GLY A 78 -14.25 1.17 1.86
N PHE A 79 -14.50 0.56 0.71
CA PHE A 79 -15.84 0.37 0.17
C PHE A 79 -16.80 -0.20 1.22
N ASN A 80 -18.03 0.32 1.22
CA ASN A 80 -19.07 -0.05 2.17
C ASN A 80 -18.69 0.18 3.66
N GLY A 81 -17.78 1.12 3.93
CA GLY A 81 -17.36 1.42 5.30
C GLY A 81 -16.42 0.36 5.89
N MET A 82 -15.71 -0.39 5.05
CA MET A 82 -14.74 -1.40 5.51
C MET A 82 -13.56 -0.73 6.24
N MET A 83 -13.25 -1.23 7.44
CA MET A 83 -12.02 -0.87 8.17
C MET A 83 -10.86 -1.80 7.78
N ASN A 84 -9.68 -1.59 8.38
CA ASN A 84 -8.56 -2.53 8.27
C ASN A 84 -9.00 -3.96 8.70
N PRO A 85 -8.99 -4.96 7.79
CA PRO A 85 -9.40 -6.32 8.12
C PRO A 85 -8.28 -7.16 8.75
N PHE A 86 -7.03 -6.69 8.75
CA PHE A 86 -5.88 -7.49 9.18
C PHE A 86 -5.68 -7.46 10.70
N VAL A 87 -5.21 -8.59 11.21
CA VAL A 87 -4.88 -8.79 12.63
C VAL A 87 -3.35 -9.00 12.77
N PRO A 88 -2.67 -8.33 13.71
CA PRO A 88 -1.26 -8.58 13.99
C PRO A 88 -1.00 -10.05 14.34
N GLY A 89 0.05 -10.63 13.78
CA GLY A 89 0.41 -12.03 13.99
C GLY A 89 -0.23 -13.01 13.01
N GLU A 90 -1.19 -12.56 12.19
CA GLU A 90 -1.84 -13.37 11.17
C GLU A 90 -1.20 -13.22 9.79
N GLU A 91 -1.54 -14.16 8.91
CA GLU A 91 -1.25 -14.06 7.49
C GLU A 91 -2.10 -12.97 6.84
N PHE A 92 -1.55 -12.31 5.83
CA PHE A 92 -2.23 -11.28 5.08
C PHE A 92 -1.91 -11.41 3.59
N LYS A 93 -2.83 -10.94 2.75
CA LYS A 93 -2.59 -10.77 1.32
C LYS A 93 -3.08 -9.41 0.85
N ILE A 94 -2.24 -8.66 0.16
CA ILE A 94 -2.54 -7.36 -0.42
C ILE A 94 -2.46 -7.49 -1.93
N TYR A 95 -3.49 -7.03 -2.61
CA TYR A 95 -3.54 -6.91 -4.05
C TYR A 95 -3.49 -5.43 -4.42
N ILE A 96 -2.58 -5.05 -5.31
CA ILE A 96 -2.50 -3.70 -5.88
C ILE A 96 -2.63 -3.85 -7.39
N PHE A 97 -3.79 -3.52 -7.93
CA PHE A 97 -4.05 -3.50 -9.36
C PHE A 97 -3.78 -2.11 -9.92
N VAL A 98 -3.03 -2.05 -11.02
CA VAL A 98 -2.68 -0.83 -11.72
C VAL A 98 -3.78 -0.53 -12.75
N GLY A 99 -4.73 0.32 -12.36
CA GLY A 99 -5.75 0.86 -13.25
C GLY A 99 -5.19 1.94 -14.17
N THR A 100 -6.06 2.52 -15.00
CA THR A 100 -5.68 3.55 -15.98
C THR A 100 -5.41 4.92 -15.35
N ASP A 101 -6.04 5.21 -14.21
CA ASP A 101 -5.97 6.51 -13.52
C ASP A 101 -5.81 6.37 -12.00
N ARG A 102 -5.76 5.14 -11.47
CA ARG A 102 -5.73 4.84 -10.05
C ARG A 102 -5.15 3.47 -9.75
N PHE A 103 -4.70 3.27 -8.52
CA PHE A 103 -4.48 1.96 -7.95
C PHE A 103 -5.76 1.44 -7.32
N HIS A 104 -6.14 0.20 -7.62
CA HIS A 104 -7.20 -0.50 -6.90
C HIS A 104 -6.56 -1.45 -5.89
N ILE A 105 -7.09 -1.45 -4.67
CA ILE A 105 -6.51 -2.15 -3.52
C ILE A 105 -7.49 -3.21 -3.04
N GLY A 106 -7.02 -4.45 -2.99
CA GLY A 106 -7.69 -5.57 -2.34
C GLY A 106 -6.95 -5.97 -1.08
N LEU A 107 -7.68 -6.23 -0.01
CA LEU A 107 -7.14 -6.78 1.23
C LEU A 107 -7.79 -8.15 1.43
N ASP A 108 -6.96 -9.18 1.47
CA ASP A 108 -7.33 -10.57 1.28
C ASP A 108 -8.26 -10.73 0.06
N ASN A 109 -9.31 -11.52 0.16
CA ASN A 109 -10.20 -11.83 -0.96
C ASN A 109 -11.28 -10.76 -1.19
N GLN A 110 -11.09 -9.53 -0.68
CA GLN A 110 -12.09 -8.47 -0.75
C GLN A 110 -11.50 -7.15 -1.29
N ALA A 111 -12.25 -6.51 -2.18
CA ALA A 111 -11.94 -5.16 -2.65
C ALA A 111 -12.07 -4.18 -1.48
N PHE A 112 -11.01 -3.41 -1.22
CA PHE A 112 -10.94 -2.46 -0.12
C PHE A 112 -11.18 -1.03 -0.59
N GLY A 113 -10.43 -0.54 -1.58
CA GLY A 113 -10.52 0.86 -1.98
C GLY A 113 -9.59 1.23 -3.11
N GLU A 114 -9.51 2.52 -3.40
CA GLU A 114 -8.73 3.06 -4.52
C GLU A 114 -7.81 4.17 -4.05
N PHE A 115 -6.82 4.49 -4.88
CA PHE A 115 -5.97 5.68 -4.75
C PHE A 115 -5.69 6.25 -6.14
N MET A 116 -6.22 7.44 -6.44
CA MET A 116 -6.02 8.10 -7.73
C MET A 116 -4.55 8.48 -7.91
N PHE A 117 -4.04 8.36 -9.14
CA PHE A 117 -2.69 8.83 -9.43
C PHE A 117 -2.61 10.33 -9.19
N ARG A 118 -1.61 10.74 -8.42
CA ARG A 118 -1.30 12.15 -8.15
C ARG A 118 -0.10 12.55 -9.00
N ALA A 119 -0.18 13.75 -9.58
CA ALA A 119 0.88 14.34 -10.40
C ALA A 119 2.00 14.93 -9.52
#